data_AF-A0A0T9QZD5-F1
#
_entry.id   AF-A0A0T9QZD5-F1
#
_cell.length_a   1.000
_cell.length_b   1.000
_cell.length_c   1.000
_cell.angle_alpha   90.00
_cell.angle_beta   90.00
_cell.angle_gamma   90.00
#
_symmetry.space_group_name_H-M   'P 1'
#
loop_
_entity.id
_entity.type
_entity.pdbx_description
1 polymer ?
#
loop_
_entity_poly.entity_id
_entity_poly.type
_entity_poly.pdbx_seq_one_letter_code
_entity_poly.pdbx_strand_id
1 'polypeptide(L)'
;MVMNFVGNIKGSDAVMINWLSAIRSYVDLVQSVSHSHQNPTPLMADGFDVLTHQPVTWKFPDGRNIPISNFASQQNWLRTLDALSLVTQDPQYHQQARVQSRYFMQKGVHEQSGLFYWGGHRFLNLDTLQTEGPESKAQVHELKHHLPYYDLLLSVDREKTLNFLQGFWHAHVEDWQTLDLGRHGSYDKQRDPHVFTHARNDVVKPEALPQLPETKGLTFVNAGTDLIYAAYKYAEYTGDIAAAAWGKHLYRQYVLARNPETGLPVYQFSSPQQRRPIPADDNQTQSWYGDRAKRQFGPEFGEIAREANVLFRDMRPLLIDNPLAMLDILCQQPDAEVLQWVIDGLKNYYRFAYDVESNTLRPLWNDGQDMSGYVLQRDGYYGAKGQVISPFPLEVDYLLPLVRAWRVSEDEELFDLIGVLLHRWQLAELNKQKRRAVIINDKKTAISPSLLLALVELAEHCQCKQLFELSWQIGNDLFNQHYHRGLFVESAQHRYFRIDNPIALAILTLIAAKQNKLAAVPQFITNGGYIHGDYQVNGESRTLYDIDFIYPTLLNQ
;
A
#
# COMPACT_ATOMS: atom_id res chain seq x y z
N MET A 1 32.55 -4.66 4.77
CA MET A 1 33.21 -4.79 3.46
C MET A 1 32.10 -5.17 2.49
N VAL A 2 31.55 -4.21 1.73
CA VAL A 2 30.43 -4.49 0.83
C VAL A 2 31.00 -5.33 -0.31
N MET A 3 30.63 -6.61 -0.38
CA MET A 3 31.00 -7.44 -1.52
C MET A 3 30.30 -6.88 -2.76
N ASN A 4 31.06 -6.62 -3.83
CA ASN A 4 30.47 -6.24 -5.11
C ASN A 4 29.55 -7.37 -5.57
N PHE A 5 28.29 -7.04 -5.86
CA PHE A 5 27.30 -8.01 -6.25
C PHE A 5 27.70 -8.73 -7.54
N VAL A 6 27.68 -10.07 -7.53
CA VAL A 6 28.03 -10.93 -8.67
C VAL A 6 26.88 -10.96 -9.69
N GLY A 7 26.56 -9.80 -10.27
CA GLY A 7 25.35 -9.57 -11.07
C GLY A 7 25.59 -9.27 -12.54
N ASN A 8 26.80 -9.42 -13.10
CA ASN A 8 26.98 -9.08 -14.51
C ASN A 8 26.34 -10.14 -15.43
N ILE A 9 25.15 -9.83 -15.96
CA ILE A 9 24.39 -10.70 -16.88
C ILE A 9 24.74 -10.36 -18.33
N LYS A 10 25.03 -11.37 -19.14
CA LYS A 10 25.36 -11.20 -20.56
C LYS A 10 24.19 -10.51 -21.28
N GLY A 11 24.48 -9.41 -22.00
CA GLY A 11 23.47 -8.66 -22.77
C GLY A 11 22.64 -7.67 -21.95
N SER A 12 22.74 -7.67 -20.61
CA SER A 12 22.00 -6.74 -19.75
C SER A 12 22.34 -5.26 -20.00
N ASP A 13 23.54 -4.95 -20.48
CA ASP A 13 23.94 -3.56 -20.77
C ASP A 13 23.11 -2.95 -21.91
N ALA A 14 22.88 -3.70 -22.99
CA ALA A 14 22.08 -3.23 -24.12
C ALA A 14 20.61 -3.03 -23.72
N VAL A 15 20.07 -3.99 -22.94
CA VAL A 15 18.70 -3.90 -22.39
C VAL A 15 18.57 -2.70 -21.45
N MET A 16 19.54 -2.49 -20.55
CA MET A 16 19.59 -1.34 -19.64
C MET A 16 19.60 -0.02 -20.39
N ILE A 17 20.41 0.12 -21.45
CA ILE A 17 20.45 1.34 -22.27
C ILE A 17 19.08 1.61 -22.91
N ASN A 18 18.43 0.57 -23.45
CA ASN A 18 17.10 0.70 -24.03
C ASN A 18 16.05 1.12 -22.99
N TRP A 19 16.00 0.45 -21.84
CA TRP A 19 15.07 0.81 -20.76
C TRP A 19 15.30 2.21 -20.24
N LEU A 20 16.54 2.64 -20.02
CA LEU A 20 16.84 4.00 -19.58
C LEU A 20 16.40 5.02 -20.62
N SER A 21 16.64 4.77 -21.91
CA SER A 21 16.15 5.66 -22.98
C SER A 21 14.62 5.76 -22.97
N ALA A 22 13.93 4.63 -22.84
CA ALA A 22 12.47 4.58 -22.81
C ALA A 22 11.91 5.28 -21.57
N ILE A 23 12.48 5.04 -20.38
CA ILE A 23 12.05 5.68 -19.12
C ILE A 23 12.30 7.19 -19.16
N ARG A 24 13.39 7.65 -19.77
CA ARG A 24 13.62 9.09 -19.99
C ARG A 24 12.55 9.70 -20.89
N SER A 25 12.27 9.08 -22.04
CA SER A 25 11.17 9.50 -22.93
C SER A 25 9.81 9.50 -22.24
N TYR A 26 9.56 8.50 -21.39
CA TYR A 26 8.36 8.40 -20.57
C TYR A 26 8.24 9.58 -19.60
N VAL A 27 9.32 9.88 -18.86
CA VAL A 27 9.32 11.01 -17.92
C VAL A 27 9.12 12.33 -18.67
N ASP A 28 9.80 12.53 -19.79
CA ASP A 28 9.67 13.74 -20.61
C ASP A 28 8.23 13.90 -21.13
N LEU A 29 7.61 12.81 -21.60
CA LEU A 29 6.21 12.80 -22.05
C LEU A 29 5.26 13.17 -20.91
N VAL A 30 5.35 12.48 -19.77
CA VAL A 30 4.50 12.74 -18.60
C VAL A 30 4.64 14.19 -18.12
N GLN A 31 5.86 14.72 -18.03
CA GLN A 31 6.10 16.12 -17.68
C GLN A 31 5.55 17.10 -18.71
N SER A 32 5.55 16.75 -20.00
CA SER A 32 5.03 17.65 -21.04
C SER A 32 3.50 17.76 -21.07
N VAL A 33 2.77 16.74 -20.60
CA VAL A 33 1.31 16.67 -20.79
C VAL A 33 0.48 16.64 -19.50
N SER A 34 1.08 16.38 -18.34
CA SER A 34 0.29 16.21 -17.10
C SER A 34 -0.07 17.53 -16.42
N HIS A 35 0.40 18.67 -16.91
CA HIS A 35 0.09 19.99 -16.32
C HIS A 35 -1.22 20.54 -16.87
N SER A 36 -1.89 21.41 -16.09
CA SER A 36 -3.05 22.16 -16.59
C SER A 36 -2.67 23.03 -17.80
N HIS A 37 -3.49 22.98 -18.85
CA HIS A 37 -3.42 23.94 -19.95
C HIS A 37 -4.04 25.29 -19.59
N GLN A 38 -4.94 25.34 -18.59
CA GLN A 38 -5.64 26.55 -18.18
C GLN A 38 -4.82 27.37 -17.17
N ASN A 39 -4.16 26.68 -16.24
CA ASN A 39 -3.34 27.27 -15.18
C ASN A 39 -2.05 26.47 -14.99
N PRO A 40 -1.04 26.68 -15.84
CA PRO A 40 0.20 25.93 -15.77
C PRO A 40 0.91 26.13 -14.43
N THR A 41 0.94 25.07 -13.63
CA THR A 41 1.66 25.01 -12.35
C THR A 41 2.47 23.71 -12.28
N PRO A 42 3.42 23.58 -11.35
CA PRO A 42 4.13 22.32 -11.14
C PRO A 42 3.27 21.13 -10.67
N LEU A 43 1.98 21.33 -10.37
CA LEU A 43 1.09 20.21 -10.08
C LEU A 43 0.84 19.40 -11.35
N MET A 44 0.59 18.12 -11.15
CA MET A 44 0.38 17.16 -12.22
C MET A 44 -0.98 16.48 -12.06
N ALA A 45 -1.59 16.09 -13.17
CA ALA A 45 -2.73 15.21 -13.20
C ALA A 45 -2.33 13.82 -12.66
N ASP A 46 -3.24 13.16 -11.94
CA ASP A 46 -3.03 11.77 -11.50
C ASP A 46 -3.01 10.78 -12.67
N GLY A 47 -3.52 11.22 -13.82
CA GLY A 47 -3.56 10.45 -15.05
C GLY A 47 -4.09 11.27 -16.21
N PHE A 48 -3.97 10.71 -17.40
CA PHE A 48 -4.50 11.31 -18.63
C PHE A 48 -4.84 10.24 -19.67
N ASP A 49 -5.69 10.61 -20.62
CA ASP A 49 -6.06 9.79 -21.77
C ASP A 49 -4.84 9.61 -22.70
N VAL A 50 -4.48 8.36 -23.01
CA VAL A 50 -3.24 8.04 -23.76
C VAL A 50 -3.27 8.47 -25.23
N LEU A 51 -4.41 8.89 -25.76
CA LEU A 51 -4.53 9.37 -27.15
C LEU A 51 -4.66 10.89 -27.22
N THR A 52 -5.45 11.47 -26.31
CA THR A 52 -5.76 12.91 -26.33
C THR A 52 -4.93 13.74 -25.36
N HIS A 53 -4.24 13.07 -24.43
CA HIS A 53 -3.49 13.66 -23.33
C HIS A 53 -4.32 14.57 -22.42
N GLN A 54 -5.64 14.46 -22.46
CA GLN A 54 -6.51 15.19 -21.54
C GLN A 54 -6.44 14.56 -20.14
N PRO A 55 -6.30 15.37 -19.07
CA PRO A 55 -6.32 14.87 -17.69
C PRO A 55 -7.56 14.04 -17.38
N VAL A 56 -7.40 13.00 -16.55
CA VAL A 56 -8.54 12.30 -15.97
C VAL A 56 -9.34 13.26 -15.07
N THR A 57 -10.66 13.08 -15.04
CA THR A 57 -11.57 13.95 -14.28
C THR A 57 -12.40 13.15 -13.29
N TRP A 58 -12.65 13.74 -12.13
CA TRP A 58 -13.67 13.26 -11.21
C TRP A 58 -15.03 13.82 -11.64
N LYS A 59 -16.00 12.94 -11.88
CA LYS A 59 -17.36 13.32 -12.30
C LYS A 59 -18.26 13.40 -11.08
N PHE A 60 -18.58 14.61 -10.65
CA PHE A 60 -19.45 14.85 -9.51
C PHE A 60 -20.93 14.60 -9.85
N PRO A 61 -21.76 14.21 -8.85
CA PRO A 61 -23.20 14.02 -9.04
C PRO A 61 -23.95 15.26 -9.54
N ASP A 62 -23.42 16.46 -9.26
CA ASP A 62 -23.95 17.74 -9.74
C ASP A 62 -23.63 18.05 -11.22
N GLY A 63 -22.90 17.16 -11.90
CA GLY A 63 -22.52 17.28 -13.31
C GLY A 63 -21.18 17.98 -13.55
N ARG A 64 -20.48 18.46 -12.50
CA ARG A 64 -19.12 19.01 -12.65
C ARG A 64 -18.12 17.90 -12.96
N ASN A 65 -17.21 18.15 -13.91
CA ASN A 65 -16.07 17.29 -14.21
C ASN A 65 -14.80 18.03 -13.84
N ILE A 66 -14.06 17.52 -12.84
CA ILE A 66 -12.92 18.24 -12.29
C ILE A 66 -11.63 17.47 -12.56
N PRO A 67 -10.62 18.07 -13.21
CA PRO A 67 -9.34 17.40 -13.44
C PRO A 67 -8.61 17.16 -12.13
N ILE A 68 -8.16 15.92 -11.94
CA ILE A 68 -7.69 15.42 -10.66
C ILE A 68 -6.19 15.69 -10.49
N SER A 69 -5.82 16.37 -9.40
CA SER A 69 -4.45 16.41 -8.87
C SER A 69 -4.45 15.99 -7.40
N ASN A 70 -4.24 14.70 -7.13
CA ASN A 70 -4.12 14.17 -5.77
C ASN A 70 -2.66 13.78 -5.50
N PHE A 71 -1.95 14.64 -4.79
CA PHE A 71 -0.53 14.42 -4.51
C PHE A 71 -0.27 13.12 -3.73
N ALA A 72 -1.25 12.60 -2.98
CA ALA A 72 -1.11 11.31 -2.29
C ALA A 72 -1.05 10.12 -3.26
N SER A 73 -1.58 10.28 -4.47
CA SER A 73 -1.56 9.31 -5.59
C SER A 73 -0.44 9.61 -6.60
N GLN A 74 0.65 10.25 -6.16
CA GLN A 74 1.80 10.61 -7.01
C GLN A 74 3.13 10.23 -6.34
N GLN A 75 3.10 9.48 -5.25
CA GLN A 75 4.27 9.23 -4.40
C GLN A 75 5.26 8.27 -5.07
N ASN A 76 4.81 7.29 -5.85
CA ASN A 76 5.68 6.41 -6.63
C ASN A 76 6.29 7.12 -7.83
N TRP A 77 5.61 8.12 -8.39
CA TRP A 77 6.19 9.01 -9.40
C TRP A 77 7.39 9.79 -8.86
N LEU A 78 7.26 10.38 -7.67
CA LEU A 78 8.38 11.07 -7.02
C LEU A 78 9.56 10.15 -6.75
N ARG A 79 9.29 8.92 -6.27
CA ARG A 79 10.33 7.88 -6.11
C ARG A 79 10.98 7.50 -7.44
N THR A 80 10.20 7.43 -8.52
CA THR A 80 10.69 7.12 -9.88
C THR A 80 11.68 8.19 -10.36
N LEU A 81 11.35 9.47 -10.16
CA LEU A 81 12.23 10.59 -10.54
C LEU A 81 13.57 10.58 -9.77
N ASP A 82 13.52 10.30 -8.47
CA ASP A 82 14.72 10.17 -7.64
C ASP A 82 15.56 8.95 -8.04
N ALA A 83 14.93 7.79 -8.25
CA ALA A 83 15.60 6.58 -8.72
C ALA A 83 16.25 6.80 -10.10
N LEU A 84 15.57 7.50 -11.01
CA LEU A 84 16.11 7.83 -12.33
C LEU A 84 17.34 8.73 -12.22
N SER A 85 17.30 9.74 -11.35
CA SER A 85 18.45 10.61 -11.08
C SER A 85 19.64 9.81 -10.56
N LEU A 86 19.41 8.90 -9.63
CA LEU A 86 20.43 8.06 -9.01
C LEU A 86 21.16 7.17 -10.04
N VAL A 87 20.41 6.49 -10.91
CA VAL A 87 20.99 5.51 -11.86
C VAL A 87 21.60 6.19 -13.09
N THR A 88 21.13 7.38 -13.45
CA THR A 88 21.64 8.15 -14.60
C THR A 88 22.69 9.19 -14.22
N GLN A 89 22.82 9.53 -12.94
CA GLN A 89 23.60 10.66 -12.43
C GLN A 89 23.16 12.01 -12.99
N ASP A 90 21.91 12.10 -13.45
CA ASP A 90 21.32 13.33 -13.95
C ASP A 90 20.41 13.95 -12.88
N PRO A 91 20.81 15.07 -12.25
CA PRO A 91 20.07 15.65 -11.13
C PRO A 91 18.73 16.30 -11.53
N GLN A 92 18.44 16.43 -12.84
CA GLN A 92 17.24 17.14 -13.29
C GLN A 92 15.93 16.48 -12.79
N TYR A 93 15.87 15.14 -12.73
CA TYR A 93 14.63 14.45 -12.35
C TYR A 93 14.33 14.61 -10.85
N HIS A 94 15.35 14.55 -10.00
CA HIS A 94 15.24 14.86 -8.57
C HIS A 94 14.77 16.31 -8.37
N GLN A 95 15.31 17.24 -9.16
CA GLN A 95 14.86 18.62 -9.11
C GLN A 95 13.38 18.78 -9.53
N GLN A 96 12.91 18.02 -10.52
CA GLN A 96 11.49 18.00 -10.90
C GLN A 96 10.61 17.52 -9.72
N ALA A 97 10.98 16.42 -9.05
CA ALA A 97 10.27 15.90 -7.89
C ALA A 97 10.19 16.94 -6.76
N ARG A 98 11.30 17.66 -6.51
CA ARG A 98 11.36 18.76 -5.53
C ARG A 98 10.48 19.95 -5.91
N VAL A 99 10.43 20.33 -7.18
CA VAL A 99 9.63 21.47 -7.66
C VAL A 99 8.14 21.19 -7.51
N GLN A 100 7.67 20.01 -7.93
CA GLN A 100 6.30 19.56 -7.72
C GLN A 100 5.92 19.53 -6.23
N SER A 101 6.75 18.86 -5.42
CA SER A 101 6.53 18.73 -3.97
C SER A 101 6.48 20.08 -3.27
N ARG A 102 7.42 21.00 -3.59
CA ARG A 102 7.46 22.33 -2.99
C ARG A 102 6.20 23.11 -3.31
N TYR A 103 5.74 23.06 -4.56
CA TYR A 103 4.54 23.78 -4.97
C TYR A 103 3.30 23.22 -4.28
N PHE A 104 3.16 21.89 -4.20
CA PHE A 104 2.09 21.27 -3.42
C PHE A 104 2.14 21.71 -1.96
N MET A 105 3.28 21.65 -1.29
CA MET A 105 3.41 22.05 0.12
C MET A 105 3.19 23.56 0.35
N GLN A 106 3.17 24.39 -0.69
CA GLN A 106 2.79 25.81 -0.60
C GLN A 106 1.29 26.06 -0.77
N LYS A 107 0.55 25.13 -1.38
CA LYS A 107 -0.86 25.33 -1.80
C LYS A 107 -1.85 24.31 -1.24
N GLY A 108 -1.38 23.10 -0.98
CA GLY A 108 -2.15 21.93 -0.59
C GLY A 108 -2.08 21.62 0.91
N VAL A 109 -1.85 22.61 1.77
CA VAL A 109 -1.72 22.43 3.23
C VAL A 109 -2.81 23.20 3.95
N HIS A 110 -3.47 22.54 4.90
CA HIS A 110 -4.37 23.19 5.84
C HIS A 110 -3.57 23.66 7.07
N GLU A 111 -3.30 24.96 7.14
CA GLU A 111 -2.36 25.54 8.11
C GLU A 111 -2.69 25.24 9.58
N GLN A 112 -3.98 25.17 9.95
CA GLN A 112 -4.37 24.99 11.36
C GLN A 112 -4.17 23.54 11.84
N SER A 113 -4.48 22.55 11.00
CA SER A 113 -4.33 21.14 11.36
C SER A 113 -2.96 20.56 10.96
N GLY A 114 -2.25 21.22 10.04
CA GLY A 114 -1.05 20.69 9.39
C GLY A 114 -1.34 19.60 8.34
N LEU A 115 -2.60 19.19 8.16
CA LEU A 115 -2.98 18.15 7.21
C LEU A 115 -2.82 18.64 5.77
N PHE A 116 -2.51 17.72 4.87
CA PHE A 116 -2.47 17.99 3.44
C PHE A 116 -3.83 17.72 2.79
N TYR A 117 -4.19 18.54 1.80
CA TYR A 117 -5.41 18.39 1.00
C TYR A 117 -5.25 17.31 -0.07
N TRP A 118 -5.22 16.06 0.38
CA TRP A 118 -4.91 14.88 -0.42
C TRP A 118 -5.56 13.60 0.13
N GLY A 119 -5.25 12.46 -0.46
CA GLY A 119 -5.63 11.13 0.04
C GLY A 119 -6.99 10.67 -0.49
N GLY A 120 -7.63 9.74 0.23
CA GLY A 120 -8.82 9.04 -0.28
C GLY A 120 -10.03 9.94 -0.57
N HIS A 121 -10.12 11.11 0.06
CA HIS A 121 -11.33 11.94 0.03
C HIS A 121 -11.07 13.42 -0.29
N ARG A 122 -9.82 13.79 -0.61
CA ARG A 122 -9.46 15.16 -0.97
C ARG A 122 -8.42 15.17 -2.07
N PHE A 123 -8.53 16.16 -2.95
CA PHE A 123 -7.54 16.44 -3.99
C PHE A 123 -7.63 17.91 -4.39
N LEU A 124 -6.69 18.39 -5.19
CA LEU A 124 -6.75 19.72 -5.78
C LEU A 124 -7.31 19.62 -7.21
N ASN A 125 -8.23 20.52 -7.53
CA ASN A 125 -8.60 20.79 -8.91
C ASN A 125 -7.35 21.30 -9.66
N LEU A 126 -6.91 20.54 -10.67
CA LEU A 126 -5.67 20.83 -11.38
C LEU A 126 -5.69 22.21 -12.07
N ASP A 127 -6.86 22.66 -12.52
CA ASP A 127 -7.01 23.92 -13.24
C ASP A 127 -7.18 25.12 -12.30
N THR A 128 -7.94 24.98 -11.22
CA THR A 128 -8.30 26.13 -10.36
C THR A 128 -7.51 26.18 -9.05
N LEU A 129 -6.82 25.09 -8.69
CA LEU A 129 -6.15 24.87 -7.39
C LEU A 129 -7.12 24.86 -6.20
N GLN A 130 -8.43 24.87 -6.44
CA GLN A 130 -9.42 24.71 -5.38
C GLN A 130 -9.35 23.29 -4.83
N THR A 131 -9.55 23.16 -3.52
CA THR A 131 -9.64 21.84 -2.94
C THR A 131 -11.00 21.24 -3.16
N GLU A 132 -11.01 20.00 -3.63
CA GLU A 132 -12.20 19.21 -3.94
C GLU A 132 -12.20 17.96 -3.07
N GLY A 133 -13.34 17.27 -3.06
CA GLY A 133 -13.52 15.98 -2.40
C GLY A 133 -14.92 15.44 -2.70
N PRO A 134 -15.09 14.11 -2.83
CA PRO A 134 -16.41 13.53 -3.10
C PRO A 134 -17.43 13.92 -2.03
N GLU A 135 -18.64 14.30 -2.43
CA GLU A 135 -19.59 15.04 -1.58
C GLU A 135 -19.93 14.33 -0.25
N SER A 136 -20.26 13.03 -0.26
CA SER A 136 -20.60 12.28 0.96
C SER A 136 -19.46 12.17 1.98
N LYS A 137 -18.23 12.47 1.57
CA LYS A 137 -17.00 12.38 2.38
C LYS A 137 -16.16 13.64 2.26
N ALA A 138 -16.76 14.74 1.81
CA ALA A 138 -16.06 16.01 1.68
C ALA A 138 -15.61 16.45 3.08
N GLN A 139 -14.40 17.03 3.17
CA GLN A 139 -13.80 17.54 4.40
C GLN A 139 -13.21 16.53 5.40
N VAL A 140 -12.80 15.34 4.96
CA VAL A 140 -11.95 14.46 5.80
C VAL A 140 -10.65 14.07 5.12
N HIS A 141 -9.61 13.89 5.94
CA HIS A 141 -8.33 13.34 5.52
C HIS A 141 -8.36 11.82 5.68
N GLU A 142 -7.90 11.08 4.68
CA GLU A 142 -7.81 9.62 4.73
C GLU A 142 -6.56 9.15 4.00
N LEU A 143 -5.72 8.38 4.70
CA LEU A 143 -4.68 7.56 4.09
C LEU A 143 -4.94 6.10 4.46
N LYS A 144 -4.77 5.22 3.47
CA LYS A 144 -4.73 3.76 3.64
C LYS A 144 -3.62 3.19 2.77
N HIS A 145 -2.57 2.69 3.41
CA HIS A 145 -1.33 2.24 2.77
C HIS A 145 -0.78 3.20 1.72
N HIS A 146 -0.95 4.51 1.89
CA HIS A 146 -0.39 5.47 0.96
C HIS A 146 1.14 5.58 1.12
N LEU A 147 1.63 5.36 2.34
CA LEU A 147 3.05 5.32 2.71
C LEU A 147 3.86 6.41 1.98
N PRO A 148 3.56 7.71 2.21
CA PRO A 148 4.15 8.80 1.45
C PRO A 148 5.67 8.81 1.47
N TYR A 149 6.28 9.45 0.46
CA TYR A 149 7.73 9.58 0.36
C TYR A 149 8.24 10.69 1.29
N TYR A 150 8.09 10.49 2.59
CA TYR A 150 8.36 11.49 3.61
C TYR A 150 9.80 12.04 3.58
N ASP A 151 10.80 11.23 3.18
CA ASP A 151 12.19 11.67 3.10
C ASP A 151 12.36 12.81 2.08
N LEU A 152 11.69 12.71 0.92
CA LEU A 152 11.66 13.78 -0.07
C LEU A 152 10.93 15.00 0.49
N LEU A 153 9.75 14.83 1.09
CA LEU A 153 8.96 15.94 1.62
C LEU A 153 9.74 16.72 2.70
N LEU A 154 10.40 16.00 3.61
CA LEU A 154 11.25 16.56 4.65
C LEU A 154 12.41 17.38 4.05
N SER A 155 13.03 16.88 2.98
CA SER A 155 14.12 17.57 2.28
C SER A 155 13.67 18.83 1.54
N VAL A 156 12.36 18.96 1.27
CA VAL A 156 11.75 20.08 0.54
C VAL A 156 11.27 21.15 1.50
N ASP A 157 10.49 20.77 2.51
CA ASP A 157 9.98 21.65 3.56
C ASP A 157 9.80 20.86 4.87
N ARG A 158 10.88 20.85 5.67
CA ARG A 158 10.96 20.13 6.94
C ARG A 158 9.84 20.50 7.89
N GLU A 159 9.53 21.79 8.02
CA GLU A 159 8.53 22.26 8.99
C GLU A 159 7.15 21.72 8.64
N LYS A 160 6.71 21.87 7.38
CA LYS A 160 5.40 21.38 6.97
C LYS A 160 5.29 19.87 7.01
N THR A 161 6.36 19.13 6.72
CA THR A 161 6.37 17.67 6.88
C THR A 161 6.19 17.27 8.34
N LEU A 162 6.92 17.88 9.28
CA LEU A 162 6.78 17.57 10.70
C LEU A 162 5.40 17.96 11.24
N ASN A 163 4.86 19.11 10.79
CA ASN A 163 3.51 19.54 11.13
C ASN A 163 2.45 18.56 10.61
N PHE A 164 2.63 18.04 9.38
CA PHE A 164 1.76 17.01 8.84
C PHE A 164 1.79 15.73 9.67
N LEU A 165 2.97 15.21 10.01
CA LEU A 165 3.09 13.96 10.76
C LEU A 165 2.41 14.05 12.14
N GLN A 166 2.55 15.20 12.82
CA GLN A 166 1.85 15.45 14.08
C GLN A 166 0.33 15.63 13.89
N GLY A 167 -0.05 16.44 12.90
CA GLY A 167 -1.45 16.71 12.56
C GLY A 167 -2.20 15.45 12.14
N PHE A 168 -1.53 14.55 11.42
CA PHE A 168 -2.08 13.27 10.98
C PHE A 168 -2.44 12.38 12.17
N TRP A 169 -1.51 12.21 13.12
CA TRP A 169 -1.80 11.50 14.36
C TRP A 169 -2.92 12.16 15.16
N HIS A 170 -2.81 13.47 15.37
CA HIS A 170 -3.79 14.17 16.19
C HIS A 170 -5.19 14.09 15.58
N ALA A 171 -5.34 14.28 14.27
CA ALA A 171 -6.63 14.25 13.59
C ALA A 171 -7.28 12.86 13.56
N HIS A 172 -6.50 11.78 13.55
CA HIS A 172 -7.00 10.41 13.44
C HIS A 172 -7.15 9.67 14.77
N VAL A 173 -6.46 10.09 15.82
CA VAL A 173 -6.72 9.57 17.18
C VAL A 173 -7.84 10.41 17.81
N GLU A 174 -9.05 9.85 17.86
CA GLU A 174 -10.23 10.50 18.43
C GLU A 174 -10.15 10.53 19.97
N ASP A 175 -9.67 9.44 20.57
CA ASP A 175 -9.50 9.28 22.02
C ASP A 175 -8.22 8.50 22.34
N TRP A 176 -7.31 9.14 23.07
CA TRP A 176 -6.01 8.58 23.46
C TRP A 176 -6.10 7.54 24.59
N GLN A 177 -7.17 7.54 25.37
CA GLN A 177 -7.37 6.58 26.46
C GLN A 177 -7.90 5.24 25.93
N THR A 178 -8.84 5.29 25.00
CA THR A 178 -9.46 4.10 24.38
C THR A 178 -8.83 3.70 23.05
N LEU A 179 -7.86 4.49 22.59
CA LEU A 179 -7.24 4.40 21.27
C LEU A 179 -8.27 4.30 20.15
N ASP A 180 -9.32 5.12 20.25
CA ASP A 180 -10.33 5.22 19.22
C ASP A 180 -9.71 5.87 17.97
N LEU A 181 -9.55 5.10 16.90
CA LEU A 181 -8.93 5.54 15.65
C LEU A 181 -9.98 5.82 14.59
N GLY A 182 -10.10 7.08 14.21
CA GLY A 182 -10.80 7.51 13.04
C GLY A 182 -10.00 7.18 11.78
N ARG A 183 -10.59 6.44 10.85
CA ARG A 183 -10.06 6.32 9.48
C ARG A 183 -10.07 7.66 8.74
N HIS A 184 -10.94 8.57 9.18
CA HIS A 184 -11.17 9.88 8.62
C HIS A 184 -10.75 10.95 9.64
N GLY A 185 -9.66 11.66 9.38
CA GLY A 185 -9.21 12.77 10.21
C GLY A 185 -9.92 14.06 9.85
N SER A 186 -10.35 14.83 10.85
CA SER A 186 -10.97 16.14 10.61
C SER A 186 -9.92 17.22 10.34
N TYR A 187 -10.16 18.05 9.32
CA TYR A 187 -9.36 19.26 9.08
C TYR A 187 -9.58 20.34 10.16
N ASP A 188 -10.70 20.30 10.87
CA ASP A 188 -11.02 21.28 11.92
C ASP A 188 -10.22 21.06 13.21
N LYS A 189 -9.57 19.89 13.35
CA LYS A 189 -8.77 19.59 14.54
C LYS A 189 -7.44 20.34 14.47
N GLN A 190 -7.26 21.30 15.38
CA GLN A 190 -6.01 22.05 15.48
C GLN A 190 -4.85 21.10 15.79
N ARG A 191 -3.70 21.33 15.15
CA ARG A 191 -2.50 20.52 15.37
C ARG A 191 -2.08 20.58 16.83
N ASP A 192 -1.71 19.43 17.39
CA ASP A 192 -1.07 19.29 18.69
C ASP A 192 0.45 19.07 18.52
N PRO A 193 1.31 20.06 18.82
CA PRO A 193 2.76 19.88 18.74
C PRO A 193 3.32 18.86 19.75
N HIS A 194 2.54 18.47 20.75
CA HIS A 194 2.92 17.52 21.81
C HIS A 194 2.14 16.19 21.69
N VAL A 195 1.62 15.89 20.50
CA VAL A 195 0.78 14.72 20.23
C VAL A 195 1.38 13.38 20.72
N PHE A 196 2.70 13.23 20.73
CA PHE A 196 3.33 11.98 21.17
C PHE A 196 3.56 11.89 22.69
N THR A 197 3.21 12.94 23.44
CA THR A 197 3.32 12.98 24.91
C THR A 197 2.09 12.42 25.63
N HIS A 198 0.99 12.15 24.90
CA HIS A 198 -0.19 11.48 25.45
C HIS A 198 0.19 10.12 26.07
N ALA A 199 -0.56 9.72 27.11
CA ALA A 199 -0.33 8.45 27.80
C ALA A 199 -0.74 7.26 26.92
N ARG A 200 0.07 6.20 26.95
CA ARG A 200 -0.18 4.94 26.24
C ARG A 200 -0.76 3.90 27.18
N ASN A 201 -1.88 3.29 26.82
CA ASN A 201 -2.48 2.17 27.53
C ASN A 201 -2.87 1.08 26.53
N ASP A 202 -2.61 -0.19 26.88
CA ASP A 202 -3.12 -1.32 26.10
C ASP A 202 -4.65 -1.35 26.27
N VAL A 203 -5.37 -1.38 25.15
CA VAL A 203 -6.85 -1.38 25.12
C VAL A 203 -7.39 -2.78 24.82
N VAL A 204 -6.57 -3.60 24.15
CA VAL A 204 -6.84 -5.01 23.95
C VAL A 204 -6.38 -5.79 25.16
N LYS A 205 -7.26 -6.68 25.64
CA LYS A 205 -6.97 -7.63 26.72
C LYS A 205 -6.98 -9.04 26.14
N PRO A 206 -5.81 -9.68 25.91
CA PRO A 206 -5.74 -11.00 25.30
C PRO A 206 -6.61 -12.05 25.99
N GLU A 207 -6.75 -11.97 27.32
CA GLU A 207 -7.58 -12.87 28.14
C GLU A 207 -9.09 -12.74 27.90
N ALA A 208 -9.54 -11.67 27.24
CA ALA A 208 -10.94 -11.43 26.91
C ALA A 208 -11.29 -11.84 25.46
N LEU A 209 -10.31 -12.18 24.62
CA LEU A 209 -10.56 -12.55 23.23
C LEU A 209 -11.50 -13.77 23.11
N PRO A 210 -12.39 -13.81 22.10
CA PRO A 210 -12.50 -12.92 20.94
C PRO A 210 -13.29 -11.62 21.20
N GLN A 211 -13.64 -11.30 22.44
CA GLN A 211 -14.24 -10.01 22.77
C GLN A 211 -13.20 -8.88 22.58
N LEU A 212 -13.59 -7.87 21.81
CA LEU A 212 -12.75 -6.72 21.50
C LEU A 212 -13.28 -5.45 22.19
N PRO A 213 -12.42 -4.45 22.44
CA PRO A 213 -12.89 -3.14 22.85
C PRO A 213 -13.88 -2.57 21.82
N GLU A 214 -14.95 -1.95 22.29
CA GLU A 214 -15.93 -1.26 21.44
C GLU A 214 -15.61 0.23 21.33
N THR A 215 -15.41 0.72 20.12
CA THR A 215 -15.07 2.13 19.83
C THR A 215 -15.94 2.70 18.72
N LYS A 216 -15.89 4.02 18.46
CA LYS A 216 -16.66 4.63 17.36
C LYS A 216 -15.94 4.52 16.03
N GLY A 217 -14.65 4.79 16.06
CA GLY A 217 -13.72 4.71 14.97
C GLY A 217 -13.46 3.27 14.53
N LEU A 218 -12.80 3.17 13.39
CA LEU A 218 -12.54 1.91 12.72
C LEU A 218 -11.03 1.72 12.66
N THR A 219 -10.50 0.97 13.63
CA THR A 219 -9.07 0.73 13.82
C THR A 219 -8.48 -0.23 12.77
N PHE A 220 -8.87 -0.07 11.51
CA PHE A 220 -8.41 -0.90 10.41
C PHE A 220 -6.90 -0.76 10.24
N VAL A 221 -6.24 -1.90 10.01
CA VAL A 221 -4.79 -1.97 9.80
C VAL A 221 -4.32 -1.09 8.64
N ASN A 222 -5.19 -0.83 7.65
CA ASN A 222 -4.82 -0.02 6.50
C ASN A 222 -4.61 1.46 6.80
N ALA A 223 -5.40 2.05 7.69
CA ALA A 223 -5.14 3.38 8.22
C ALA A 223 -4.09 3.34 9.34
N GLY A 224 -4.14 2.31 10.20
CA GLY A 224 -3.19 2.13 11.29
C GLY A 224 -1.74 2.05 10.81
N THR A 225 -1.48 1.40 9.68
CA THR A 225 -0.14 1.27 9.09
C THR A 225 0.44 2.63 8.69
N ASP A 226 -0.33 3.52 8.07
CA ASP A 226 0.15 4.86 7.73
C ASP A 226 0.47 5.67 9.00
N LEU A 227 -0.33 5.54 10.06
CA LEU A 227 -0.04 6.18 11.36
C LEU A 227 1.25 5.65 11.97
N ILE A 228 1.40 4.32 12.07
CA ILE A 228 2.62 3.69 12.58
C ILE A 228 3.84 4.18 11.80
N TYR A 229 3.78 4.14 10.47
CA TYR A 229 4.86 4.60 9.59
C TYR A 229 5.19 6.08 9.80
N ALA A 230 4.17 6.95 9.89
CA ALA A 230 4.34 8.38 10.17
C ALA A 230 5.01 8.65 11.53
N ALA A 231 4.66 7.90 12.59
CA ALA A 231 5.28 8.06 13.91
C ALA A 231 6.76 7.69 13.92
N TYR A 232 7.11 6.56 13.29
CA TYR A 232 8.50 6.14 13.19
C TYR A 232 9.33 7.09 12.32
N LYS A 233 8.78 7.61 11.22
CA LYS A 233 9.44 8.65 10.41
C LYS A 233 9.60 9.96 11.18
N TYR A 234 8.60 10.38 11.95
CA TYR A 234 8.75 11.54 12.83
C TYR A 234 9.90 11.34 13.83
N ALA A 235 9.97 10.18 14.48
CA ALA A 235 11.05 9.83 15.40
C ALA A 235 12.42 9.82 14.71
N GLU A 236 12.52 9.25 13.51
CA GLU A 236 13.74 9.23 12.69
C GLU A 236 14.26 10.65 12.43
N TYR A 237 13.36 11.58 12.08
CA TYR A 237 13.74 12.93 11.70
C TYR A 237 14.04 13.85 12.87
N THR A 238 13.49 13.58 14.06
CA THR A 238 13.53 14.50 15.20
C THR A 238 14.30 13.96 16.40
N GLY A 239 14.50 12.65 16.49
CA GLY A 239 14.97 11.97 17.69
C GLY A 239 13.90 11.80 18.78
N ASP A 240 12.62 12.09 18.50
CA ASP A 240 11.52 11.92 19.45
C ASP A 240 11.20 10.43 19.66
N ILE A 241 11.80 9.85 20.69
CA ILE A 241 11.57 8.46 21.09
C ILE A 241 10.12 8.18 21.51
N ALA A 242 9.35 9.20 21.93
CA ALA A 242 7.96 9.02 22.31
C ALA A 242 7.08 8.77 21.09
N ALA A 243 7.43 9.34 19.93
CA ALA A 243 6.76 9.06 18.67
C ALA A 243 6.96 7.60 18.25
N ALA A 244 8.20 7.10 18.26
CA ALA A 244 8.49 5.68 17.99
C ALA A 244 7.75 4.76 18.99
N ALA A 245 7.70 5.13 20.27
CA ALA A 245 6.96 4.39 21.29
C ALA A 245 5.45 4.34 21.01
N TRP A 246 4.85 5.42 20.49
CA TRP A 246 3.46 5.42 20.02
C TRP A 246 3.24 4.55 18.78
N GLY A 247 4.16 4.61 17.80
CA GLY A 247 4.12 3.72 16.64
C GLY A 247 4.18 2.24 17.04
N LYS A 248 5.10 1.88 17.94
CA LYS A 248 5.20 0.53 18.52
C LYS A 248 3.92 0.14 19.28
N HIS A 249 3.39 1.05 20.10
CA HIS A 249 2.18 0.81 20.90
C HIS A 249 0.94 0.55 20.05
N LEU A 250 0.78 1.31 18.97
CA LEU A 250 -0.31 1.10 18.02
C LEU A 250 -0.18 -0.25 17.32
N TYR A 251 1.01 -0.61 16.83
CA TYR A 251 1.24 -1.92 16.24
C TYR A 251 0.97 -3.06 17.23
N ARG A 252 1.39 -2.89 18.49
CA ARG A 252 1.15 -3.83 19.58
C ARG A 252 -0.34 -4.14 19.78
N GLN A 253 -1.26 -3.20 19.58
CA GLN A 253 -2.69 -3.51 19.72
C GLN A 253 -3.17 -4.55 18.70
N TYR A 254 -2.68 -4.52 17.47
CA TYR A 254 -2.96 -5.56 16.47
C TYR A 254 -2.35 -6.90 16.87
N VAL A 255 -1.17 -6.89 17.50
CA VAL A 255 -0.49 -8.11 17.98
C VAL A 255 -1.26 -8.72 19.16
N LEU A 256 -1.68 -7.91 20.13
CA LEU A 256 -2.46 -8.36 21.28
C LEU A 256 -3.83 -8.93 20.89
N ALA A 257 -4.39 -8.48 19.76
CA ALA A 257 -5.67 -8.94 19.25
C ALA A 257 -5.58 -10.21 18.38
N ARG A 258 -4.37 -10.75 18.13
CA ARG A 258 -4.20 -12.04 17.45
C ARG A 258 -4.91 -13.14 18.22
N ASN A 259 -5.38 -14.15 17.50
CA ASN A 259 -5.96 -15.32 18.17
C ASN A 259 -4.89 -16.00 19.05
N PRO A 260 -5.19 -16.31 20.32
CA PRO A 260 -4.19 -16.83 21.25
C PRO A 260 -3.73 -18.27 20.96
N GLU A 261 -4.51 -19.05 20.22
CA GLU A 261 -4.20 -20.45 19.90
C GLU A 261 -3.47 -20.57 18.55
N THR A 262 -3.97 -19.88 17.51
CA THR A 262 -3.40 -19.97 16.15
C THR A 262 -2.32 -18.93 15.89
N GLY A 263 -2.32 -17.82 16.64
CA GLY A 263 -1.48 -16.66 16.38
C GLY A 263 -1.81 -15.94 15.06
N LEU A 264 -2.95 -16.24 14.43
CA LEU A 264 -3.40 -15.59 13.19
C LEU A 264 -3.63 -14.08 13.42
N PRO A 265 -3.27 -13.25 12.42
CA PRO A 265 -3.41 -11.80 12.52
C PRO A 265 -4.87 -11.36 12.56
N VAL A 266 -5.09 -10.09 12.90
CA VAL A 266 -6.39 -9.42 12.83
C VAL A 266 -6.33 -8.20 11.95
N TYR A 267 -7.43 -7.87 11.29
CA TYR A 267 -7.52 -6.66 10.47
C TYR A 267 -7.71 -5.38 11.28
N GLN A 268 -8.25 -5.49 12.49
CA GLN A 268 -8.49 -4.38 13.41
C GLN A 268 -8.47 -4.93 14.84
N PHE A 269 -8.28 -4.06 15.83
CA PHE A 269 -8.20 -4.46 17.24
C PHE A 269 -9.41 -3.99 18.07
N SER A 270 -10.42 -3.39 17.44
CA SER A 270 -11.67 -2.95 18.06
C SER A 270 -12.89 -3.36 17.22
N SER A 271 -14.06 -3.41 17.84
CA SER A 271 -15.34 -3.53 17.14
C SER A 271 -16.11 -2.21 17.18
N PRO A 272 -16.88 -1.87 16.13
CA PRO A 272 -17.66 -0.65 16.16
C PRO A 272 -18.82 -0.76 17.17
N GLN A 273 -18.89 0.21 18.08
CA GLN A 273 -19.99 0.35 19.03
C GLN A 273 -21.31 0.56 18.28
N GLN A 274 -22.34 -0.23 18.62
CA GLN A 274 -23.68 -0.02 18.10
C GLN A 274 -24.27 1.26 18.70
N ARG A 275 -24.57 2.24 17.84
CA ARG A 275 -25.12 3.56 18.22
C ARG A 275 -26.54 3.79 17.71
N ARG A 276 -27.03 2.91 16.83
CA ARG A 276 -28.38 2.94 16.26
C ARG A 276 -28.99 1.53 16.22
N PRO A 277 -30.33 1.41 16.18
CA PRO A 277 -30.99 0.12 15.94
C PRO A 277 -30.56 -0.47 14.61
N ILE A 278 -30.40 -1.80 14.56
CA ILE A 278 -30.07 -2.51 13.32
C ILE A 278 -31.25 -2.33 12.33
N PRO A 279 -30.98 -1.90 11.08
CA PRO A 279 -32.01 -1.73 10.06
C PRO A 279 -32.57 -3.08 9.61
N ALA A 280 -33.81 -3.08 9.09
CA ALA A 280 -34.42 -4.28 8.51
C ALA A 280 -33.79 -4.69 7.17
N ASP A 281 -33.19 -3.73 6.45
CA ASP A 281 -32.43 -3.98 5.22
C ASP A 281 -30.97 -4.25 5.58
N ASP A 282 -30.54 -5.50 5.36
CA ASP A 282 -29.19 -5.97 5.66
C ASP A 282 -28.10 -5.27 4.83
N ASN A 283 -28.46 -4.67 3.68
CA ASN A 283 -27.53 -3.91 2.83
C ASN A 283 -27.11 -2.57 3.47
N GLN A 284 -27.82 -2.11 4.51
CA GLN A 284 -27.42 -0.95 5.30
C GLN A 284 -26.34 -1.36 6.32
N THR A 285 -25.08 -1.21 5.90
CA THR A 285 -23.90 -1.74 6.59
C THR A 285 -23.08 -0.69 7.33
N GLN A 286 -23.63 0.50 7.57
CA GLN A 286 -22.94 1.56 8.30
C GLN A 286 -22.56 1.10 9.72
N SER A 287 -21.34 1.43 10.15
CA SER A 287 -20.74 0.93 11.41
C SER A 287 -21.47 1.37 12.67
N TRP A 288 -22.27 2.44 12.63
CA TRP A 288 -23.11 2.84 13.76
C TRP A 288 -24.24 1.84 14.06
N TYR A 289 -24.48 0.85 13.21
CA TYR A 289 -25.37 -0.28 13.48
C TYR A 289 -24.68 -1.46 14.19
N GLY A 290 -23.40 -1.31 14.58
CA GLY A 290 -22.60 -2.33 15.26
C GLY A 290 -21.68 -3.10 14.31
N ASP A 291 -21.00 -4.11 14.85
CA ASP A 291 -20.03 -4.93 14.11
C ASP A 291 -20.70 -5.64 12.92
N ARG A 292 -20.17 -5.40 11.72
CA ARG A 292 -20.79 -5.90 10.50
C ARG A 292 -20.59 -7.39 10.30
N ALA A 293 -19.49 -7.97 10.80
CA ALA A 293 -19.30 -9.41 10.77
C ALA A 293 -20.26 -10.09 11.75
N LYS A 294 -20.44 -9.52 12.95
CA LYS A 294 -21.42 -10.00 13.94
C LYS A 294 -22.83 -10.01 13.35
N ARG A 295 -23.21 -8.96 12.63
CA ARG A 295 -24.54 -8.89 11.99
C ARG A 295 -24.73 -9.96 10.91
N GLN A 296 -23.74 -10.15 10.04
CA GLN A 296 -23.87 -11.05 8.90
C GLN A 296 -23.65 -12.53 9.25
N PHE A 297 -22.77 -12.83 10.21
CA PHE A 297 -22.30 -14.18 10.53
C PHE A 297 -22.55 -14.60 11.99
N GLY A 298 -22.86 -13.66 12.89
CA GLY A 298 -23.08 -13.96 14.30
C GLY A 298 -24.15 -15.03 14.57
N PRO A 299 -25.26 -15.12 13.81
CA PRO A 299 -26.25 -16.20 14.01
C PRO A 299 -25.69 -17.61 13.80
N GLU A 300 -24.69 -17.80 12.93
CA GLU A 300 -24.09 -19.11 12.64
C GLU A 300 -22.78 -19.36 13.40
N PHE A 301 -22.00 -18.32 13.67
CA PHE A 301 -20.63 -18.45 14.19
C PHE A 301 -20.43 -17.85 15.59
N GLY A 302 -21.45 -17.17 16.16
CA GLY A 302 -21.38 -16.65 17.51
C GLY A 302 -20.33 -15.55 17.71
N GLU A 303 -19.50 -15.68 18.74
CA GLU A 303 -18.60 -14.61 19.19
C GLU A 303 -17.35 -14.42 18.31
N ILE A 304 -16.93 -15.43 17.54
CA ILE A 304 -15.81 -15.28 16.59
C ILE A 304 -16.15 -14.29 15.47
N ALA A 305 -17.44 -14.13 15.14
CA ALA A 305 -17.93 -13.23 14.11
C ALA A 305 -17.76 -11.77 14.52
N ARG A 306 -16.54 -11.26 14.35
CA ARG A 306 -16.13 -9.85 14.52
C ARG A 306 -15.26 -9.46 13.34
N GLU A 307 -15.32 -8.19 12.93
CA GLU A 307 -14.59 -7.72 11.74
C GLU A 307 -13.07 -7.93 11.83
N ALA A 308 -12.52 -7.87 13.05
CA ALA A 308 -11.13 -8.17 13.34
C ALA A 308 -10.71 -9.58 12.91
N ASN A 309 -11.61 -10.54 13.08
CA ASN A 309 -11.32 -11.96 12.96
C ASN A 309 -11.55 -12.48 11.53
N VAL A 310 -12.06 -11.64 10.62
CA VAL A 310 -12.32 -12.02 9.23
C VAL A 310 -11.02 -12.03 8.41
N LEU A 311 -10.60 -13.23 7.98
CA LEU A 311 -9.47 -13.46 7.07
C LEU A 311 -9.92 -14.04 5.72
N PHE A 312 -11.09 -13.61 5.25
CA PHE A 312 -11.69 -14.02 3.96
C PHE A 312 -12.12 -12.85 3.09
N ARG A 313 -11.30 -11.79 3.10
CA ARG A 313 -11.36 -10.65 2.16
C ARG A 313 -9.97 -10.41 1.57
N ASP A 314 -9.76 -9.27 0.91
CA ASP A 314 -8.40 -8.86 0.52
C ASP A 314 -7.45 -8.83 1.73
N MET A 315 -6.44 -9.72 1.68
CA MET A 315 -5.43 -9.92 2.72
C MET A 315 -4.12 -9.17 2.45
N ARG A 316 -4.02 -8.46 1.31
CA ARG A 316 -2.88 -7.60 0.99
C ARG A 316 -2.52 -6.64 2.13
N PRO A 317 -3.48 -6.01 2.85
CA PRO A 317 -3.21 -5.24 4.05
C PRO A 317 -2.38 -5.93 5.14
N LEU A 318 -2.62 -7.22 5.38
CA LEU A 318 -2.01 -7.97 6.47
C LEU A 318 -0.72 -8.66 6.07
N LEU A 319 -0.59 -8.99 4.79
CA LEU A 319 0.48 -9.86 4.30
C LEU A 319 1.49 -9.14 3.43
N ILE A 320 1.14 -7.98 2.88
CA ILE A 320 2.00 -7.17 2.03
C ILE A 320 2.19 -5.79 2.65
N ASP A 321 1.16 -4.95 2.66
CA ASP A 321 1.34 -3.51 2.91
C ASP A 321 1.86 -3.21 4.32
N ASN A 322 1.24 -3.80 5.36
CA ASN A 322 1.70 -3.63 6.74
C ASN A 322 3.10 -4.25 6.97
N PRO A 323 3.36 -5.53 6.61
CA PRO A 323 4.71 -6.09 6.73
C PRO A 323 5.78 -5.28 6.01
N LEU A 324 5.54 -4.79 4.78
CA LEU A 324 6.51 -3.97 4.06
C LEU A 324 6.82 -2.66 4.78
N ALA A 325 5.81 -1.97 5.31
CA ALA A 325 6.01 -0.76 6.11
C ALA A 325 6.80 -1.04 7.39
N MET A 326 6.47 -2.12 8.10
CA MET A 326 7.17 -2.51 9.34
C MET A 326 8.62 -2.92 9.07
N LEU A 327 8.90 -3.64 7.99
CA LEU A 327 10.25 -4.05 7.61
C LEU A 327 11.11 -2.85 7.16
N ASP A 328 10.51 -1.85 6.52
CA ASP A 328 11.20 -0.59 6.22
C ASP A 328 11.58 0.16 7.51
N ILE A 329 10.65 0.26 8.46
CA ILE A 329 10.89 0.83 9.79
C ILE A 329 12.06 0.10 10.47
N LEU A 330 12.04 -1.24 10.49
CA LEU A 330 13.05 -2.06 11.15
C LEU A 330 14.44 -1.98 10.50
N CYS A 331 14.53 -1.65 9.21
CA CYS A 331 15.81 -1.36 8.56
C CYS A 331 16.47 -0.10 9.12
N GLN A 332 15.68 0.91 9.50
CA GLN A 332 16.19 2.18 10.03
C GLN A 332 16.29 2.18 11.57
N GLN A 333 15.33 1.53 12.23
CA GLN A 333 15.19 1.46 13.68
C GLN A 333 15.00 0.00 14.11
N PRO A 334 16.09 -0.79 14.25
CA PRO A 334 15.99 -2.19 14.62
C PRO A 334 15.34 -2.39 15.99
N ASP A 335 14.32 -3.25 16.04
CA ASP A 335 13.65 -3.69 17.26
C ASP A 335 13.32 -5.18 17.14
N ALA A 336 14.00 -6.00 17.94
CA ALA A 336 13.90 -7.46 17.86
C ALA A 336 12.49 -7.97 18.22
N GLU A 337 11.78 -7.29 19.11
CA GLU A 337 10.42 -7.68 19.51
C GLU A 337 9.44 -7.41 18.37
N VAL A 338 9.54 -6.22 17.76
CA VAL A 338 8.69 -5.85 16.61
C VAL A 338 8.99 -6.75 15.40
N LEU A 339 10.26 -7.07 15.14
CA LEU A 339 10.66 -8.01 14.09
C LEU A 339 10.02 -9.39 14.32
N GLN A 340 10.07 -9.90 15.55
CA GLN A 340 9.43 -11.18 15.89
C GLN A 340 7.93 -11.12 15.64
N TRP A 341 7.25 -10.03 16.03
CA TRP A 341 5.81 -9.88 15.75
C TRP A 341 5.48 -9.93 14.27
N VAL A 342 6.28 -9.29 13.41
CA VAL A 342 6.09 -9.32 11.94
C VAL A 342 6.26 -10.75 11.41
N ILE A 343 7.34 -11.42 11.80
CA ILE A 343 7.66 -12.79 11.37
C ILE A 343 6.57 -13.78 11.80
N ASP A 344 6.14 -13.72 13.06
CA ASP A 344 5.10 -14.59 13.59
C ASP A 344 3.77 -14.38 12.86
N GLY A 345 3.42 -13.12 12.56
CA GLY A 345 2.19 -12.80 11.83
C GLY A 345 2.18 -13.42 10.43
N LEU A 346 3.29 -13.32 9.69
CA LEU A 346 3.45 -13.96 8.39
C LEU A 346 3.40 -15.48 8.52
N LYS A 347 4.27 -16.08 9.35
CA LYS A 347 4.38 -17.55 9.49
C LYS A 347 3.07 -18.19 9.91
N ASN A 348 2.41 -17.64 10.91
CA ASN A 348 1.12 -18.17 11.37
C ASN A 348 0.06 -18.07 10.28
N TYR A 349 0.01 -16.97 9.52
CA TYR A 349 -0.93 -16.90 8.41
C TYR A 349 -0.71 -18.00 7.37
N TYR A 350 0.51 -18.14 6.84
CA TYR A 350 0.80 -19.16 5.82
C TYR A 350 0.62 -20.58 6.36
N ARG A 351 0.95 -20.84 7.62
CA ARG A 351 0.79 -22.16 8.25
C ARG A 351 -0.66 -22.66 8.22
N PHE A 352 -1.63 -21.77 8.46
CA PHE A 352 -3.05 -22.14 8.52
C PHE A 352 -3.75 -21.96 7.17
N ALA A 353 -3.43 -20.89 6.43
CA ALA A 353 -4.17 -20.50 5.24
C ALA A 353 -3.59 -21.09 3.95
N TYR A 354 -2.29 -21.36 3.86
CA TYR A 354 -1.70 -21.75 2.58
C TYR A 354 -1.97 -23.22 2.25
N ASP A 355 -2.65 -23.44 1.12
CA ASP A 355 -2.81 -24.75 0.52
C ASP A 355 -1.77 -24.94 -0.60
N VAL A 356 -0.78 -25.78 -0.34
CA VAL A 356 0.34 -26.04 -1.26
C VAL A 356 -0.13 -26.76 -2.53
N GLU A 357 -1.13 -27.65 -2.42
CA GLU A 357 -1.59 -28.47 -3.55
C GLU A 357 -2.28 -27.61 -4.59
N SER A 358 -3.22 -26.77 -4.16
CA SER A 358 -3.94 -25.84 -5.06
C SER A 358 -3.19 -24.52 -5.32
N ASN A 359 -2.14 -24.22 -4.55
CA ASN A 359 -1.44 -22.93 -4.54
C ASN A 359 -2.39 -21.74 -4.26
N THR A 360 -3.26 -21.90 -3.28
CA THR A 360 -4.28 -20.90 -2.88
C THR A 360 -4.21 -20.59 -1.39
N LEU A 361 -4.80 -19.48 -0.98
CA LEU A 361 -5.04 -19.15 0.43
C LEU A 361 -6.48 -19.48 0.81
N ARG A 362 -6.65 -20.26 1.87
CA ARG A 362 -7.95 -20.58 2.47
C ARG A 362 -8.54 -19.32 3.12
N PRO A 363 -9.84 -19.02 2.90
CA PRO A 363 -10.59 -18.05 3.68
C PRO A 363 -10.77 -18.58 5.11
N LEU A 364 -10.31 -17.84 6.12
CA LEU A 364 -10.38 -18.29 7.50
C LEU A 364 -11.10 -17.29 8.43
N TRP A 365 -11.69 -17.79 9.51
CA TRP A 365 -11.72 -17.03 10.76
C TRP A 365 -10.32 -17.07 11.40
N ASN A 366 -9.97 -16.07 12.22
CA ASN A 366 -8.65 -16.07 12.85
C ASN A 366 -8.45 -17.16 13.93
N ASP A 367 -9.47 -17.93 14.29
CA ASP A 367 -9.31 -19.18 15.07
C ASP A 367 -8.90 -20.38 14.20
N GLY A 368 -8.73 -20.19 12.89
CA GLY A 368 -8.33 -21.21 11.93
C GLY A 368 -9.50 -21.96 11.31
N GLN A 369 -10.76 -21.63 11.64
CA GLN A 369 -11.91 -22.23 10.98
C GLN A 369 -11.92 -21.88 9.48
N ASP A 370 -11.86 -22.91 8.63
CA ASP A 370 -11.93 -22.79 7.17
C ASP A 370 -13.36 -22.46 6.72
N MET A 371 -13.47 -21.39 5.93
CA MET A 371 -14.72 -20.86 5.39
C MET A 371 -14.92 -21.20 3.90
N SER A 372 -14.04 -22.03 3.32
CA SER A 372 -14.11 -22.44 1.92
C SER A 372 -15.43 -23.14 1.62
N GLY A 373 -16.16 -22.62 0.64
CA GLY A 373 -17.46 -23.14 0.22
C GLY A 373 -18.64 -22.67 1.10
N TYR A 374 -18.42 -21.83 2.11
CA TYR A 374 -19.53 -21.29 2.90
C TYR A 374 -20.41 -20.37 2.05
N VAL A 375 -21.72 -20.60 2.09
CA VAL A 375 -22.72 -19.79 1.38
C VAL A 375 -23.27 -18.73 2.34
N LEU A 376 -23.20 -17.45 1.96
CA LEU A 376 -23.74 -16.36 2.76
C LEU A 376 -25.25 -16.51 2.94
N GLN A 377 -25.71 -16.63 4.19
CA GLN A 377 -27.12 -16.86 4.53
C GLN A 377 -27.99 -15.59 4.40
N ARG A 378 -27.35 -14.42 4.36
CA ARG A 378 -27.97 -13.10 4.29
C ARG A 378 -27.05 -12.08 3.64
N ASP A 379 -27.65 -10.99 3.17
CA ASP A 379 -26.92 -9.83 2.69
C ASP A 379 -26.11 -9.20 3.83
N GLY A 380 -25.13 -8.38 3.49
CA GLY A 380 -24.36 -7.66 4.48
C GLY A 380 -23.05 -7.14 3.91
N TYR A 381 -22.17 -6.73 4.80
CA TYR A 381 -20.94 -6.02 4.46
C TYR A 381 -19.95 -6.86 3.64
N TYR A 382 -19.99 -8.18 3.79
CA TYR A 382 -19.06 -9.11 3.15
C TYR A 382 -19.61 -9.73 1.87
N GLY A 383 -20.82 -9.36 1.45
CA GLY A 383 -21.43 -9.86 0.22
C GLY A 383 -22.93 -10.07 0.31
N ALA A 384 -23.53 -10.35 -0.84
CA ALA A 384 -24.95 -10.65 -0.96
C ALA A 384 -25.26 -12.09 -0.57
N LYS A 385 -26.49 -12.35 -0.12
CA LYS A 385 -27.00 -13.69 0.15
C LYS A 385 -26.79 -14.61 -1.05
N GLY A 386 -26.34 -15.83 -0.78
CA GLY A 386 -26.07 -16.85 -1.80
C GLY A 386 -24.67 -16.76 -2.42
N GLN A 387 -23.91 -15.71 -2.15
CA GLN A 387 -22.49 -15.67 -2.54
C GLN A 387 -21.71 -16.75 -1.77
N VAL A 388 -20.76 -17.39 -2.45
CA VAL A 388 -19.90 -18.42 -1.89
C VAL A 388 -18.55 -17.82 -1.54
N ILE A 389 -18.07 -18.07 -0.34
CA ILE A 389 -16.69 -17.74 0.07
C ILE A 389 -15.77 -18.80 -0.53
N SER A 390 -14.81 -18.38 -1.35
CA SER A 390 -13.89 -19.27 -2.09
C SER A 390 -12.43 -19.01 -1.70
N PRO A 391 -11.55 -20.01 -1.84
CA PRO A 391 -10.10 -19.80 -1.80
C PRO A 391 -9.63 -18.67 -2.72
N PHE A 392 -8.64 -17.92 -2.26
CA PHE A 392 -8.02 -16.84 -3.03
C PHE A 392 -6.78 -17.36 -3.76
N PRO A 393 -6.54 -16.96 -5.02
CA PRO A 393 -5.27 -17.25 -5.67
C PRO A 393 -4.11 -16.59 -4.91
N LEU A 394 -3.00 -17.30 -4.76
CA LEU A 394 -1.79 -16.74 -4.17
C LEU A 394 -0.95 -16.06 -5.27
N GLU A 395 -1.10 -14.75 -5.35
CA GLU A 395 -0.41 -13.91 -6.33
C GLU A 395 1.09 -13.76 -6.02
N VAL A 396 1.90 -13.51 -7.05
CA VAL A 396 3.36 -13.37 -6.92
C VAL A 396 3.80 -12.16 -6.06
N ASP A 397 2.91 -11.20 -5.86
CA ASP A 397 3.15 -10.02 -5.01
C ASP A 397 3.45 -10.36 -3.54
N TYR A 398 2.94 -11.51 -3.07
CA TYR A 398 3.12 -11.98 -1.71
C TYR A 398 4.57 -12.40 -1.40
N LEU A 399 5.44 -12.49 -2.41
CA LEU A 399 6.84 -12.89 -2.21
C LEU A 399 7.70 -11.80 -1.56
N LEU A 400 7.50 -10.53 -1.94
CA LEU A 400 8.33 -9.41 -1.47
C LEU A 400 8.40 -9.27 0.06
N PRO A 401 7.29 -9.26 0.82
CA PRO A 401 7.33 -9.17 2.27
C PRO A 401 8.05 -10.36 2.92
N LEU A 402 7.89 -11.57 2.38
CA LEU A 402 8.59 -12.77 2.85
C LEU A 402 10.10 -12.65 2.65
N VAL A 403 10.53 -12.22 1.45
CA VAL A 403 11.96 -12.01 1.15
C VAL A 403 12.55 -10.95 2.07
N ARG A 404 11.88 -9.81 2.27
CA ARG A 404 12.37 -8.76 3.17
C ARG A 404 12.43 -9.23 4.63
N ALA A 405 11.42 -9.95 5.09
CA ALA A 405 11.43 -10.51 6.44
C ALA A 405 12.58 -11.50 6.63
N TRP A 406 12.81 -12.39 5.65
CA TRP A 406 13.94 -13.32 5.68
C TRP A 406 15.29 -12.59 5.62
N ARG A 407 15.46 -11.56 4.78
CA ARG A 407 16.72 -10.80 4.69
C ARG A 407 17.14 -10.18 6.02
N VAL A 408 16.17 -9.70 6.80
CA VAL A 408 16.42 -9.05 8.09
C VAL A 408 16.58 -10.05 9.23
N SER A 409 15.97 -11.23 9.14
CA SER A 409 15.91 -12.21 10.24
C SER A 409 16.73 -13.48 10.06
N GLU A 410 17.03 -13.86 8.83
CA GLU A 410 17.56 -15.17 8.44
C GLU A 410 16.70 -16.35 8.97
N ASP A 411 15.40 -16.16 9.20
CA ASP A 411 14.47 -17.22 9.64
C ASP A 411 14.35 -18.32 8.59
N GLU A 412 14.64 -19.56 9.01
CA GLU A 412 14.70 -20.71 8.12
C GLU A 412 13.33 -21.13 7.55
N GLU A 413 12.25 -21.01 8.32
CA GLU A 413 10.90 -21.37 7.86
C GLU A 413 10.43 -20.40 6.77
N LEU A 414 10.78 -19.11 6.88
CA LEU A 414 10.52 -18.13 5.82
C LEU A 414 11.28 -18.47 4.54
N PHE A 415 12.55 -18.88 4.64
CA PHE A 415 13.33 -19.27 3.46
C PHE A 415 12.77 -20.53 2.79
N ASP A 416 12.33 -21.50 3.59
CA ASP A 416 11.70 -22.72 3.07
C ASP A 416 10.37 -22.38 2.36
N LEU A 417 9.55 -21.50 2.95
CA LEU A 417 8.33 -21.01 2.31
C LEU A 417 8.63 -20.28 0.99
N ILE A 418 9.61 -19.37 0.95
CA ILE A 418 10.06 -18.69 -0.27
C ILE A 418 10.42 -19.71 -1.36
N GLY A 419 11.16 -20.78 -1.01
CA GLY A 419 11.51 -21.85 -1.93
C GLY A 419 10.29 -22.61 -2.47
N VAL A 420 9.32 -22.92 -1.60
CA VAL A 420 8.04 -23.54 -2.01
C VAL A 420 7.31 -22.65 -3.01
N LEU A 421 7.15 -21.35 -2.71
CA LEU A 421 6.42 -20.43 -3.58
C LEU A 421 7.07 -20.28 -4.96
N LEU A 422 8.39 -20.08 -5.01
CA LEU A 422 9.12 -20.00 -6.28
C LEU A 422 8.99 -21.27 -7.12
N HIS A 423 9.00 -22.44 -6.49
CA HIS A 423 8.78 -23.71 -7.18
C HIS A 423 7.32 -23.86 -7.64
N ARG A 424 6.33 -23.54 -6.81
CA ARG A 424 4.91 -23.64 -7.17
C ARG A 424 4.52 -22.69 -8.30
N TRP A 425 5.12 -21.51 -8.36
CA TRP A 425 4.98 -20.59 -9.50
C TRP A 425 5.87 -20.93 -10.71
N GLN A 426 6.59 -22.07 -10.67
CA GLN A 426 7.46 -22.52 -11.76
C GLN A 426 8.53 -21.48 -12.15
N LEU A 427 9.05 -20.75 -11.16
CA LEU A 427 10.09 -19.73 -11.36
C LEU A 427 11.49 -20.31 -11.14
N ALA A 428 11.70 -20.94 -9.99
CA ALA A 428 13.01 -21.44 -9.59
C ALA A 428 12.91 -22.49 -8.48
N GLU A 429 13.89 -23.39 -8.45
CA GLU A 429 14.18 -24.27 -7.31
C GLU A 429 15.34 -23.69 -6.49
N LEU A 430 15.12 -23.46 -5.20
CA LEU A 430 16.17 -22.98 -4.28
C LEU A 430 16.93 -24.13 -3.64
N ASN A 431 18.25 -24.00 -3.58
CA ASN A 431 19.13 -24.82 -2.77
C ASN A 431 19.55 -24.06 -1.51
N LYS A 432 18.94 -24.42 -0.38
CA LYS A 432 19.18 -23.78 0.93
C LYS A 432 20.65 -23.83 1.36
N GLN A 433 21.31 -24.98 1.25
CA GLN A 433 22.68 -25.13 1.73
C GLN A 433 23.69 -24.29 0.93
N LYS A 434 23.44 -24.11 -0.37
CA LYS A 434 24.35 -23.38 -1.27
C LYS A 434 23.93 -21.95 -1.53
N ARG A 435 22.74 -21.51 -1.07
CA ARG A 435 22.09 -20.25 -1.45
C ARG A 435 22.12 -20.01 -2.97
N ARG A 436 21.77 -21.06 -3.73
CA ARG A 436 21.74 -21.04 -5.21
C ARG A 436 20.35 -21.38 -5.71
N ALA A 437 20.07 -21.03 -6.96
CA ALA A 437 18.82 -21.37 -7.62
C ALA A 437 19.07 -22.07 -8.96
N VAL A 438 18.11 -22.91 -9.35
CA VAL A 438 17.95 -23.43 -10.71
C VAL A 438 16.67 -22.82 -11.29
N ILE A 439 16.76 -22.10 -12.40
CA ILE A 439 15.60 -21.47 -13.04
C ILE A 439 14.74 -22.55 -13.71
N ILE A 440 13.44 -22.53 -13.45
CA ILE A 440 12.44 -23.36 -14.11
C ILE A 440 11.87 -22.49 -15.24
N ASN A 441 12.16 -22.81 -16.50
CA ASN A 441 11.87 -21.91 -17.63
C ASN A 441 10.58 -22.35 -18.34
N ASP A 442 9.42 -21.90 -17.86
CA ASP A 442 8.13 -22.08 -18.54
C ASP A 442 7.58 -20.76 -19.12
N LYS A 443 6.87 -20.86 -20.25
CA LYS A 443 6.58 -19.76 -21.19
C LYS A 443 5.51 -18.76 -20.71
N LYS A 444 4.92 -18.93 -19.53
CA LYS A 444 3.95 -17.99 -18.96
C LYS A 444 4.11 -17.93 -17.45
N THR A 445 4.98 -17.04 -17.01
CA THR A 445 5.13 -16.72 -15.60
C THR A 445 4.31 -15.48 -15.27
N ALA A 446 3.58 -15.47 -14.15
CA ALA A 446 3.02 -14.25 -13.61
C ALA A 446 4.14 -13.22 -13.36
N ILE A 447 3.89 -11.96 -13.72
CA ILE A 447 4.84 -10.87 -13.57
C ILE A 447 4.22 -9.76 -12.72
N SER A 448 5.04 -9.11 -11.89
CA SER A 448 4.64 -7.90 -11.20
C SER A 448 5.86 -7.09 -10.75
N PRO A 449 5.70 -5.78 -10.49
CA PRO A 449 6.73 -4.97 -9.87
C PRO A 449 7.24 -5.56 -8.55
N SER A 450 6.34 -6.08 -7.69
CA SER A 450 6.69 -6.67 -6.41
C SER A 450 7.52 -7.95 -6.57
N LEU A 451 7.17 -8.82 -7.54
CA LEU A 451 7.94 -10.02 -7.85
C LEU A 451 9.36 -9.66 -8.31
N LEU A 452 9.48 -8.68 -9.21
CA LEU A 452 10.80 -8.22 -9.69
C LEU A 452 11.68 -7.79 -8.52
N LEU A 453 11.14 -6.99 -7.60
CA LEU A 453 11.89 -6.52 -6.44
C LEU A 453 12.27 -7.66 -5.49
N ALA A 454 11.34 -8.59 -5.26
CA ALA A 454 11.60 -9.76 -4.42
C ALA A 454 12.77 -10.59 -4.97
N LEU A 455 12.81 -10.80 -6.29
CA LEU A 455 13.88 -11.54 -6.95
C LEU A 455 15.21 -10.77 -6.93
N VAL A 456 15.20 -9.44 -7.12
CA VAL A 456 16.40 -8.59 -7.04
C VAL A 456 17.00 -8.66 -5.64
N GLU A 457 16.18 -8.46 -4.61
CA GLU A 457 16.63 -8.47 -3.21
C GLU A 457 17.08 -9.86 -2.76
N LEU A 458 16.38 -10.92 -3.17
CA LEU A 458 16.77 -12.31 -2.90
C LEU A 458 18.08 -12.66 -3.61
N ALA A 459 18.26 -12.24 -4.87
CA ALA A 459 19.48 -12.45 -5.63
C ALA A 459 20.67 -11.76 -4.97
N GLU A 460 20.52 -10.49 -4.57
CA GLU A 460 21.55 -9.71 -3.85
C GLU A 460 21.94 -10.40 -2.54
N HIS A 461 20.96 -10.75 -1.70
CA HIS A 461 21.23 -11.34 -0.39
C HIS A 461 21.85 -12.74 -0.48
N CYS A 462 21.46 -13.54 -1.48
CA CYS A 462 22.07 -14.84 -1.74
C CYS A 462 23.38 -14.78 -2.53
N GLN A 463 23.73 -13.63 -3.11
CA GLN A 463 24.77 -13.53 -4.15
C GLN A 463 24.54 -14.53 -5.31
N CYS A 464 23.28 -14.70 -5.71
CA CYS A 464 22.86 -15.73 -6.66
C CYS A 464 22.62 -15.15 -8.05
N LYS A 465 23.58 -15.37 -8.96
CA LYS A 465 23.52 -14.91 -10.35
C LYS A 465 22.26 -15.39 -11.08
N GLN A 466 21.83 -16.64 -10.89
CA GLN A 466 20.67 -17.21 -11.56
C GLN A 466 19.37 -16.48 -11.20
N LEU A 467 19.19 -16.09 -9.94
CA LEU A 467 18.02 -15.30 -9.53
C LEU A 467 18.08 -13.90 -10.12
N PHE A 468 19.28 -13.34 -10.29
CA PHE A 468 19.45 -12.08 -11.00
C PHE A 468 19.14 -12.21 -12.49
N GLU A 469 19.55 -13.29 -13.15
CA GLU A 469 19.17 -13.61 -14.54
C GLU A 469 17.65 -13.67 -14.69
N LEU A 470 16.95 -14.34 -13.77
CA LEU A 470 15.49 -14.37 -13.72
C LEU A 470 14.89 -12.97 -13.51
N SER A 471 15.49 -12.14 -12.64
CA SER A 471 15.05 -10.75 -12.44
C SER A 471 15.11 -9.94 -13.75
N TRP A 472 16.15 -10.12 -14.57
CA TRP A 472 16.25 -9.48 -15.89
C TRP A 472 15.20 -9.98 -16.87
N GLN A 473 14.83 -11.26 -16.82
CA GLN A 473 13.74 -11.82 -17.63
C GLN A 473 12.40 -11.17 -17.25
N ILE A 474 12.06 -11.16 -15.95
CA ILE A 474 10.83 -10.53 -15.44
C ILE A 474 10.80 -9.03 -15.75
N GLY A 475 11.93 -8.33 -15.62
CA GLY A 475 12.02 -6.91 -16.00
C GLY A 475 11.74 -6.67 -17.49
N ASN A 476 12.20 -7.57 -18.37
CA ASN A 476 11.92 -7.51 -19.80
C ASN A 476 10.45 -7.79 -20.11
N ASP A 477 9.85 -8.75 -19.42
CA ASP A 477 8.44 -9.09 -19.60
C ASP A 477 7.54 -7.94 -19.11
N LEU A 478 7.85 -7.32 -17.96
CA LEU A 478 7.17 -6.13 -17.47
C LEU A 478 7.27 -4.98 -18.48
N PHE A 479 8.47 -4.73 -19.01
CA PHE A 479 8.66 -3.68 -20.01
C PHE A 479 7.84 -3.94 -21.27
N ASN A 480 7.89 -5.16 -21.83
CA ASN A 480 7.19 -5.49 -23.06
C ASN A 480 5.66 -5.53 -22.89
N GLN A 481 5.17 -5.97 -21.73
CA GLN A 481 3.74 -6.05 -21.44
C GLN A 481 3.13 -4.67 -21.19
N HIS A 482 3.89 -3.73 -20.62
CA HIS A 482 3.31 -2.48 -20.09
C HIS A 482 3.81 -1.20 -20.75
N TYR A 483 4.95 -1.20 -21.44
CA TYR A 483 5.45 0.00 -22.11
C TYR A 483 4.80 0.18 -23.49
N HIS A 484 3.77 1.02 -23.56
CA HIS A 484 3.01 1.31 -24.77
C HIS A 484 2.90 2.80 -24.98
N ARG A 485 3.08 3.26 -26.23
CA ARG A 485 2.91 4.69 -26.59
C ARG A 485 3.78 5.65 -25.77
N GLY A 486 4.95 5.19 -25.32
CA GLY A 486 5.83 5.99 -24.46
C GLY A 486 5.42 6.02 -22.98
N LEU A 487 4.44 5.23 -22.56
CA LEU A 487 3.88 5.22 -21.21
C LEU A 487 3.90 3.81 -20.62
N PHE A 488 3.98 3.70 -19.29
CA PHE A 488 3.74 2.45 -18.58
C PHE A 488 2.25 2.35 -18.21
N VAL A 489 1.52 1.47 -18.90
CA VAL A 489 0.09 1.22 -18.75
C VAL A 489 -0.18 -0.27 -18.59
N GLU A 490 -1.34 -0.65 -18.07
CA GLU A 490 -1.66 -2.06 -17.79
C GLU A 490 -1.64 -2.93 -19.07
N SER A 491 -2.08 -2.38 -20.21
CA SER A 491 -1.88 -3.00 -21.52
C SER A 491 -2.03 -1.98 -22.65
N ALA A 492 -1.70 -2.39 -23.89
CA ALA A 492 -1.94 -1.58 -25.08
C ALA A 492 -3.41 -1.17 -25.28
N GLN A 493 -4.37 -1.86 -24.64
CA GLN A 493 -5.80 -1.56 -24.75
C GLN A 493 -6.29 -0.56 -23.69
N HIS A 494 -5.50 -0.24 -22.67
CA HIS A 494 -5.93 0.69 -21.62
C HIS A 494 -5.90 2.14 -22.11
N ARG A 495 -6.98 2.85 -21.79
CA ARG A 495 -7.23 4.22 -22.25
C ARG A 495 -6.54 5.27 -21.40
N TYR A 496 -6.45 5.05 -20.10
CA TYR A 496 -5.91 6.03 -19.16
C TYR A 496 -4.57 5.57 -18.59
N PHE A 497 -3.61 6.48 -18.60
CA PHE A 497 -2.37 6.34 -17.84
C PHE A 497 -2.59 6.78 -16.40
N ARG A 498 -1.98 6.07 -15.43
CA ARG A 498 -1.93 6.44 -14.01
C ARG A 498 -0.48 6.77 -13.64
N ILE A 499 -0.26 7.95 -13.09
CA ILE A 499 1.10 8.44 -12.78
C ILE A 499 1.77 7.66 -11.64
N ASP A 500 0.99 7.12 -10.71
CA ASP A 500 1.48 6.36 -9.55
C ASP A 500 1.86 4.90 -9.85
N ASN A 501 1.88 4.51 -11.13
CA ASN A 501 2.23 3.16 -11.55
C ASN A 501 3.72 2.85 -11.20
N PRO A 502 4.01 1.78 -10.46
CA PRO A 502 5.37 1.52 -9.97
C PRO A 502 6.29 0.74 -10.91
N ILE A 503 5.86 0.39 -12.12
CA ILE A 503 6.66 -0.43 -13.05
C ILE A 503 8.01 0.24 -13.37
N ALA A 504 8.00 1.54 -13.67
CA ALA A 504 9.23 2.28 -13.96
C ALA A 504 10.20 2.25 -12.76
N LEU A 505 9.68 2.48 -11.55
CA LEU A 505 10.46 2.40 -10.31
C LEU A 505 11.07 1.00 -10.11
N ALA A 506 10.31 -0.07 -10.35
CA ALA A 506 10.82 -1.43 -10.20
C ALA A 506 11.95 -1.75 -11.20
N ILE A 507 11.81 -1.32 -12.46
CA ILE A 507 12.87 -1.47 -13.47
C ILE A 507 14.11 -0.65 -13.09
N LEU A 508 13.94 0.59 -12.62
CA LEU A 508 15.05 1.42 -12.15
C LEU A 508 15.76 0.81 -10.93
N THR A 509 15.02 0.12 -10.07
CA THR A 509 15.57 -0.60 -8.91
C THR A 509 16.46 -1.77 -9.34
N LEU A 510 16.02 -2.55 -10.35
CA LEU A 510 16.86 -3.59 -10.97
C LEU A 510 18.14 -3.00 -11.57
N ILE A 511 18.04 -1.86 -12.27
CA ILE A 511 19.20 -1.16 -12.84
C ILE A 511 20.14 -0.69 -11.72
N ALA A 512 19.61 -0.12 -10.64
CA ALA A 512 20.40 0.30 -9.49
C ALA A 512 21.14 -0.89 -8.84
N ALA A 513 20.49 -2.05 -8.71
CA ALA A 513 21.13 -3.27 -8.22
C ALA A 513 22.32 -3.70 -9.09
N LYS A 514 22.17 -3.68 -10.43
CA LYS A 514 23.29 -3.93 -11.37
C LYS A 514 24.43 -2.93 -11.18
N GLN A 515 24.13 -1.69 -10.80
CA GLN A 515 25.11 -0.63 -10.54
C GLN A 515 25.66 -0.64 -9.09
N ASN A 516 25.30 -1.61 -8.24
CA ASN A 516 25.61 -1.65 -6.80
C ASN A 516 25.10 -0.40 -6.03
N LYS A 517 23.93 0.10 -6.41
CA LYS A 517 23.26 1.26 -5.82
C LYS A 517 21.90 0.92 -5.19
N LEU A 518 21.58 -0.37 -5.01
CA LEU A 518 20.26 -0.80 -4.54
C LEU A 518 19.85 -0.13 -3.22
N ALA A 519 20.77 -0.06 -2.25
CA ALA A 519 20.52 0.56 -0.94
C ALA A 519 20.21 2.07 -0.99
N ALA A 520 20.50 2.76 -2.11
CA ALA A 520 20.26 4.19 -2.27
C ALA A 520 18.95 4.50 -3.03
N VAL A 521 18.25 3.47 -3.54
CA VAL A 521 16.97 3.66 -4.24
C VAL A 521 15.88 4.00 -3.24
N PRO A 522 14.98 4.95 -3.54
CA PRO A 522 13.79 5.18 -2.73
C PRO A 522 12.96 3.90 -2.58
N GLN A 523 12.53 3.60 -1.36
CA GLN A 523 11.90 2.33 -1.04
C GLN A 523 10.53 2.19 -1.72
N PHE A 524 10.33 1.05 -2.39
CA PHE A 524 9.02 0.63 -2.90
C PHE A 524 8.29 -0.20 -1.84
N ILE A 525 7.19 0.34 -1.34
CA ILE A 525 6.40 -0.26 -0.24
C ILE A 525 4.88 -0.15 -0.46
N THR A 526 4.42 0.42 -1.59
CA THR A 526 2.98 0.62 -1.87
C THR A 526 2.67 0.66 -3.38
N ASN A 527 1.47 0.23 -3.75
CA ASN A 527 0.91 0.37 -5.11
C ASN A 527 0.28 1.76 -5.40
N GLY A 528 0.42 2.70 -4.45
CA GLY A 528 0.01 4.08 -4.60
C GLY A 528 -1.33 4.43 -3.97
N GLY A 529 -1.72 5.69 -4.11
CA GLY A 529 -2.94 6.26 -3.53
C GLY A 529 -4.22 5.99 -4.35
N TYR A 530 -5.36 6.46 -3.84
CA TYR A 530 -6.65 6.38 -4.53
C TYR A 530 -7.53 7.59 -4.17
N ILE A 531 -8.63 7.74 -4.89
CA ILE A 531 -9.77 8.58 -4.53
C ILE A 531 -11.01 7.70 -4.45
N HIS A 532 -11.80 7.89 -3.40
CA HIS A 532 -12.98 7.10 -3.11
C HIS A 532 -14.16 7.98 -2.71
N GLY A 533 -15.27 7.85 -3.41
CA GLY A 533 -16.51 8.50 -3.02
C GLY A 533 -17.52 8.52 -4.15
N ASP A 534 -18.47 9.44 -4.07
CA ASP A 534 -19.55 9.56 -5.05
C ASP A 534 -19.02 10.02 -6.40
N TYR A 535 -19.38 9.25 -7.43
CA TYR A 535 -18.98 9.45 -8.80
C TYR A 535 -20.18 9.18 -9.73
N GLN A 536 -20.38 10.06 -10.71
CA GLN A 536 -21.49 9.99 -11.65
C GLN A 536 -21.21 8.97 -12.76
N VAL A 537 -22.02 7.90 -12.83
CA VAL A 537 -21.97 6.86 -13.87
C VAL A 537 -23.34 6.75 -14.52
N ASN A 538 -23.42 7.04 -15.83
CA ASN A 538 -24.65 6.89 -16.64
C ASN A 538 -25.90 7.58 -16.04
N GLY A 539 -25.74 8.72 -15.36
CA GLY A 539 -26.85 9.43 -14.71
C GLY A 539 -27.10 9.06 -13.25
N GLU A 540 -26.41 8.05 -12.72
CA GLU A 540 -26.52 7.58 -11.33
C GLU A 540 -25.26 7.92 -10.52
N SER A 541 -25.46 8.34 -9.27
CA SER A 541 -24.36 8.49 -8.31
C SER A 541 -24.01 7.13 -7.70
N ARG A 542 -22.73 6.74 -7.77
CA ARG A 542 -22.21 5.51 -7.18
C ARG A 542 -20.97 5.80 -6.34
N THR A 543 -20.80 5.10 -5.22
CA THR A 543 -19.59 5.19 -4.41
C THR A 543 -18.52 4.26 -4.98
N LEU A 544 -17.48 4.81 -5.60
CA LEU A 544 -16.46 4.07 -6.34
C LEU A 544 -15.04 4.53 -5.98
N TYR A 545 -14.05 3.69 -6.31
CA TYR A 545 -12.64 4.07 -6.32
C TYR A 545 -12.22 4.46 -7.74
N ASP A 546 -11.36 5.47 -7.88
CA ASP A 546 -10.73 5.84 -9.16
C ASP A 546 -9.97 4.66 -9.79
N ILE A 547 -9.22 3.91 -8.98
CA ILE A 547 -8.44 2.73 -9.39
C ILE A 547 -9.29 1.58 -9.92
N ASP A 548 -10.55 1.47 -9.51
CA ASP A 548 -11.46 0.39 -9.93
C ASP A 548 -12.32 0.79 -11.13
N PHE A 549 -12.43 2.09 -11.44
CA PHE A 549 -13.39 2.58 -12.42
C PHE A 549 -12.75 3.39 -13.56
N ILE A 550 -11.85 4.33 -13.26
CA ILE A 550 -11.22 5.17 -14.28
C ILE A 550 -10.16 4.37 -15.03
N TYR A 551 -9.14 3.92 -14.30
CA TYR A 551 -7.93 3.35 -14.89
C TYR A 551 -8.10 1.98 -15.59
N PRO A 552 -9.09 1.13 -15.24
CA PRO A 552 -9.39 -0.08 -16.01
C PRO A 552 -10.07 0.15 -17.37
N THR A 553 -10.47 1.40 -17.69
CA THR A 553 -11.18 1.70 -18.94
C THR A 553 -10.33 1.35 -20.16
N LEU A 554 -10.94 0.64 -21.11
CA LEU A 554 -10.29 0.25 -22.37
C LEU A 554 -10.60 1.25 -23.49
N LEU A 555 -9.75 1.33 -24.50
CA LEU A 555 -9.89 2.22 -25.66
C LEU A 555 -11.16 1.99 -26.49
N ASN A 556 -11.72 0.78 -26.42
CA ASN A 556 -12.90 0.37 -27.19
C ASN A 556 -14.22 0.54 -26.42
N GLN A 557 -14.16 1.13 -25.22
CA GLN A 557 -15.30 1.50 -24.37
C GLN A 557 -15.46 3.02 -24.35
#